data_AF-A0A968ZXX3-F1
#
_entry.id   AF-A0A968ZXX3-F1
#
_cell.length_a   1.000
_cell.length_b   1.000
_cell.length_c   1.000
_cell.angle_alpha   90.00
_cell.angle_beta   90.00
_cell.angle_gamma   90.00
#
_symmetry.space_group_name_H-M   'P 1'
#
loop_
_entity.id
_entity.type
_entity.pdbx_description
1 polymer ?
#
loop_
_entity_poly.entity_id
_entity_poly.type
_entity_poly.pdbx_seq_one_letter_code
_entity_poly.pdbx_strand_id
1 'polypeptide(L)' 'MEYQLDKWKRQDWRKDTRNYSCEIKQNLFGQWVVLRRWGRVSAMQGQSGEVVCERYEQGLEIFEAVEKRRAKRGYRAL' A
#
# COMPACT_ATOMS: atom_id res chain seq x y z
N MET A 1 -4.19 19.62 -13.04
CA MET A 1 -4.17 18.21 -12.60
C MET A 1 -5.19 18.09 -11.49
N GLU A 2 -6.18 17.22 -11.65
CA GLU A 2 -7.24 17.04 -10.67
C GLU A 2 -7.01 15.74 -9.89
N TYR A 3 -7.00 15.85 -8.57
CA TYR A 3 -6.85 14.71 -7.68
C TYR A 3 -8.19 14.00 -7.52
N GLN A 4 -8.22 12.68 -7.72
CA GLN A 4 -9.36 11.80 -7.49
C GLN A 4 -9.25 11.20 -6.08
N LEU A 5 -9.43 12.04 -5.06
CA LEU A 5 -9.22 11.67 -3.65
C LEU A 5 -10.17 10.57 -3.16
N ASP A 6 -11.38 10.51 -3.71
CA ASP A 6 -12.39 9.49 -3.46
C ASP A 6 -11.92 8.07 -3.81
N LYS A 7 -10.98 7.95 -4.74
CA LYS A 7 -10.40 6.67 -5.17
C LYS A 7 -9.20 6.24 -4.34
N TRP A 8 -8.65 7.12 -3.50
CA TRP A 8 -7.49 6.78 -2.69
C TRP A 8 -7.87 5.68 -1.69
N LYS A 9 -6.99 4.68 -1.57
CA LYS A 9 -7.22 3.51 -0.71
C LYS A 9 -6.01 3.24 0.14
N ARG A 10 -6.24 2.79 1.36
CA ARG A 10 -5.20 2.33 2.27
C ARG A 10 -5.67 1.10 3.03
N GLN A 11 -4.79 0.14 3.19
CA GLN A 11 -4.96 -0.96 4.12
C GLN A 11 -3.65 -1.19 4.86
N ASP A 12 -3.78 -1.33 6.18
CA ASP A 12 -2.68 -1.69 7.05
C ASP A 12 -2.89 -3.12 7.56
N TRP A 13 -1.79 -3.83 7.80
CA TRP A 13 -1.83 -5.17 8.38
C TRP A 13 -0.76 -5.34 9.45
N ARG A 14 -1.03 -6.25 10.39
CA ARG A 14 -0.06 -6.68 11.40
C ARG A 14 0.06 -8.20 11.46
N LYS A 15 1.27 -8.66 11.73
CA LYS A 15 1.59 -10.04 12.09
C LYS A 15 2.69 -10.02 13.16
N ASP A 16 2.37 -10.48 14.36
CA ASP A 16 3.27 -10.47 15.51
C ASP A 16 3.91 -9.08 15.69
N THR A 17 5.24 -8.99 15.58
CA THR A 17 6.01 -7.76 15.68
C THR A 17 6.19 -7.02 14.35
N ARG A 18 5.53 -7.42 13.26
CA ARG A 18 5.64 -6.80 11.93
C ARG A 18 4.39 -6.03 11.54
N ASN A 19 4.61 -4.83 10.98
CA ASN A 19 3.58 -4.04 10.31
C ASN A 19 3.82 -4.04 8.80
N TYR A 20 2.72 -3.91 8.06
CA TYR A 20 2.72 -3.68 6.62
C TYR A 20 1.63 -2.66 6.30
N SER A 21 1.90 -1.75 5.36
CA SER A 21 0.94 -0.76 4.86
C SER A 21 0.99 -0.74 3.34
N CYS A 22 -0.17 -0.62 2.71
CA CYS A 22 -0.30 -0.45 1.27
C CYS A 22 -1.29 0.69 1.01
N GLU A 23 -0.92 1.61 0.13
CA GLU A 23 -1.73 2.75 -0.27
C GLU A 23 -1.80 2.83 -1.80
N ILE A 24 -2.97 3.11 -2.36
CA ILE A 24 -3.13 3.61 -3.73
C ILE A 24 -3.48 5.09 -3.63
N LYS A 25 -2.70 5.96 -4.27
CA LYS A 25 -2.94 7.41 -4.28
C LYS A 25 -2.33 8.06 -5.51
N GLN A 26 -2.51 9.38 -5.66
CA GLN A 26 -1.78 10.16 -6.65
C GLN A 26 -0.56 10.86 -6.01
N ASN A 27 0.56 10.89 -6.72
CA ASN A 27 1.75 11.65 -6.32
C ASN A 27 1.58 13.16 -6.60
N LEU A 28 2.61 13.96 -6.33
CA LEU A 28 2.59 15.43 -6.54
C LEU A 28 2.31 15.85 -8.00
N PHE A 29 2.49 14.93 -8.95
CA PHE A 29 2.25 15.13 -10.38
C PHE A 29 0.96 14.46 -10.85
N GLY A 30 0.05 14.12 -9.93
CA GLY A 30 -1.23 13.49 -10.27
C GLY A 30 -1.13 12.07 -10.83
N GLN A 31 0.05 11.45 -10.85
CA GLN A 31 0.23 10.07 -11.33
C GLN A 31 -0.21 9.09 -10.25
N TRP A 32 -0.90 8.03 -10.64
CA TRP A 32 -1.25 6.95 -9.72
C TRP A 32 0.01 6.24 -9.24
N VAL A 33 0.10 6.00 -7.93
CA VAL A 33 1.18 5.27 -7.30
C VAL A 33 0.63 4.27 -6.28
N VAL A 34 1.27 3.11 -6.20
CA VAL A 34 1.10 2.18 -5.09
C VAL A 34 2.30 2.30 -4.16
N LEU A 35 2.05 2.74 -2.94
CA LEU A 35 3.07 2.89 -1.91
C LEU A 35 2.94 1.76 -0.89
N ARG A 36 4.03 1.02 -0.69
CA ARG A 36 4.10 -0.08 0.27
C ARG A 36 5.14 0.26 1.32
N ARG A 37 4.80 0.04 2.59
CA ARG A 37 5.74 0.23 3.71
C ARG A 37 5.69 -0.98 4.62
N TRP A 38 6.83 -1.40 5.16
CA TRP A 38 6.89 -2.55 6.06
C TRP A 38 8.05 -2.45 7.03
N GLY A 39 7.90 -3.08 8.19
CA GLY A 39 8.94 -3.04 9.20
C GLY A 39 8.52 -3.78 10.46
N ARG A 40 9.39 -3.78 11.45
CA ARG A 40 9.01 -4.19 12.80
C ARG A 40 8.32 -3.02 13.50
N VAL A 41 7.34 -3.32 14.36
CA VAL A 41 6.61 -2.34 15.18
C VAL A 41 7.57 -1.53 16.06
N SER A 42 8.62 -2.18 16.57
CA SER A 42 9.62 -1.57 17.46
C SER A 42 10.78 -0.88 16.74
N ALA A 43 10.85 -0.97 15.40
CA ALA A 43 11.95 -0.37 14.67
C ALA A 43 11.66 1.11 14.40
N MET A 44 12.66 1.97 14.66
CA MET A 44 12.62 3.39 14.29
C MET A 44 12.47 3.59 12.78
N GLN A 45 12.92 2.63 11.97
CA GLN A 45 12.84 2.69 10.51
C GLN A 45 12.28 1.39 9.94
N GLY A 46 11.44 1.53 8.92
CA GLY A 46 10.99 0.45 8.06
C GLY A 46 11.61 0.55 6.68
N GLN A 47 11.17 -0.31 5.77
CA GLN A 47 11.42 -0.22 4.36
C GLN A 47 10.16 0.27 3.65
N SER A 48 10.34 0.82 2.46
CA SER A 48 9.26 1.20 1.59
C SER A 48 9.57 0.86 0.13
N GLY A 49 8.53 0.80 -0.69
CA GLY A 49 8.65 0.66 -2.13
C GLY A 49 7.46 1.30 -2.82
N GLU A 50 7.72 1.94 -3.94
CA GLU A 50 6.74 2.67 -4.74
C GLU A 50 6.65 2.05 -6.13
N VAL A 51 5.46 2.03 -6.70
CA VAL A 51 5.22 1.66 -8.11
C VAL A 51 4.35 2.73 -8.74
N VAL A 52 4.89 3.42 -9.74
CA VAL A 52 4.12 4.34 -10.58
C VAL A 52 3.24 3.52 -11.52
N CYS A 53 1.98 3.92 -11.63
CA CYS A 53 0.95 3.28 -12.43
C CYS A 53 0.40 4.29 -13.45
N GLU A 54 0.11 3.82 -14.66
CA GLU A 54 -0.45 4.67 -15.72
C GLU A 54 -1.90 5.06 -15.42
N ARG A 55 -2.62 4.20 -14.71
CA ARG A 55 -4.05 4.33 -14.40
C ARG A 55 -4.39 3.69 -13.06
N TYR A 56 -5.52 4.12 -12.48
CA TYR A 56 -5.96 3.68 -11.14
C TYR A 56 -6.08 2.16 -11.03
N GLU A 57 -6.61 1.52 -12.06
CA GLU A 57 -6.93 0.09 -12.02
C GLU A 57 -5.68 -0.78 -11.95
N GLN A 58 -4.55 -0.35 -12.53
CA GLN A 58 -3.27 -1.03 -12.37
C GLN A 58 -2.81 -0.97 -10.90
N GLY A 59 -3.02 0.16 -10.23
CA GLY A 59 -2.76 0.29 -8.79
C GLY A 59 -3.66 -0.62 -7.96
N LEU A 60 -4.93 -0.76 -8.36
CA LEU A 60 -5.90 -1.63 -7.72
C LEU A 60 -5.50 -3.11 -7.83
N GLU A 61 -5.07 -3.57 -9.00
CA GLU A 61 -4.57 -4.94 -9.21
C GLU A 61 -3.38 -5.26 -8.28
N ILE A 62 -2.42 -4.33 -8.17
CA ILE A 62 -1.26 -4.49 -7.27
C ILE A 62 -1.74 -4.53 -5.80
N PHE A 63 -2.66 -3.67 -5.42
CA PHE A 63 -3.17 -3.59 -4.06
C PHE A 63 -3.90 -4.88 -3.65
N GLU A 64 -4.80 -5.39 -4.49
CA GLU A 64 -5.50 -6.65 -4.24
C GLU A 64 -4.52 -7.84 -4.19
N ALA A 65 -3.51 -7.84 -5.05
CA ALA A 65 -2.46 -8.86 -5.01
C ALA A 65 -1.64 -8.80 -3.70
N VAL A 66 -1.37 -7.60 -3.17
CA VAL A 66 -0.74 -7.39 -1.87
C VAL A 66 -1.65 -7.92 -0.75
N GLU A 67 -2.93 -7.57 -0.76
CA GLU A 67 -3.91 -8.01 0.22
C GLU A 67 -4.01 -9.54 0.30
N LYS A 68 -4.26 -10.20 -0.83
CA LYS A 68 -4.30 -11.66 -0.95
C LYS A 68 -2.99 -12.30 -0.42
N ARG A 69 -1.85 -11.70 -0.75
CA ARG A 69 -0.53 -12.18 -0.28
C ARG A 69 -0.34 -11.97 1.22
N ARG A 70 -0.85 -10.88 1.81
CA ARG A 70 -0.79 -10.61 3.25
C ARG A 70 -1.66 -11.61 4.01
N ALA A 71 -2.90 -11.80 3.58
CA ALA A 71 -3.80 -12.80 4.13
C ALA A 71 -3.17 -14.20 4.11
N LYS A 72 -2.63 -14.66 2.97
CA LYS A 72 -1.94 -15.95 2.84
C LYS A 72 -0.72 -16.10 3.77
N ARG A 73 -0.06 -15.00 4.15
CA ARG A 73 1.10 -15.02 5.05
C ARG A 73 0.73 -14.89 6.54
N GLY A 74 -0.58 -14.86 6.85
CA GLY A 74 -1.10 -14.76 8.21
C GLY A 74 -1.06 -13.34 8.79
N TYR A 75 -0.97 -12.33 7.93
CA TYR A 75 -1.19 -10.94 8.36
C TYR A 75 -2.68 -10.70 8.57
N ARG A 76 -3.03 -10.01 9.64
CA ARG A 76 -4.40 -9.57 9.94
C ARG A 76 -4.57 -8.13 9.50
N ALA A 77 -5.66 -7.84 8.81
CA ALA A 77 -6.05 -6.47 8.46
C ALA A 77 -6.34 -5.69 9.75
N LEU A 78 -5.96 -4.41 9.74
CA LEU A 78 -6.22 -3.43 10.80
C LEU A 78 -7.27 -2.42 10.36
#